data_AF-A0AAW5EBM1-F1
#
_entry.id   AF-A0AAW5EBM1-F1
#
_cell.length_a   1.000
_cell.length_b   1.000
_cell.length_c   1.000
_cell.angle_alpha   90.00
_cell.angle_beta   90.00
_cell.angle_gamma   90.00
#
_symmetry.space_group_name_H-M   'P 1'
#
loop_
_entity.id
_entity.type
_entity.pdbx_description
1 polymer ?
#
loop_
_entity_poly.entity_id
_entity_poly.type
_entity_poly.pdbx_seq_one_letter_code
_entity_poly.pdbx_strand_id
1 'polypeptide(L)' 'MAANIILDAYDSGADFMVVNQAKDFYMFDTCSKKLMQSSGREFKDFYVLSYFEFLSLIQGIKNPSLQNHDLKVSLI' A
#
# COMPACT_ATOMS: atom_id res chain seq x y z
N MET A 1 -1.80 -15.74 -4.30
CA MET A 1 -2.80 -15.05 -3.44
C MET A 1 -2.57 -13.55 -3.54
N ALA A 2 -3.54 -12.70 -3.21
CA ALA A 2 -3.35 -11.25 -3.26
C ALA A 2 -2.17 -10.79 -2.38
N ALA A 3 -1.96 -11.43 -1.22
CA ALA A 3 -0.80 -11.19 -0.36
C ALA A 3 0.55 -11.39 -1.07
N ASN A 4 0.65 -12.34 -2.01
CA ASN A 4 1.90 -12.59 -2.74
C ASN A 4 2.29 -11.39 -3.61
N ILE A 5 1.33 -10.63 -4.14
CA ILE A 5 1.64 -9.45 -4.96
C ILE A 5 2.38 -8.40 -4.13
N ILE A 6 1.92 -8.15 -2.90
CA ILE A 6 2.58 -7.24 -1.96
C ILE A 6 3.95 -7.80 -1.56
N LEU A 7 4.00 -9.08 -1.17
CA LEU A 7 5.23 -9.71 -0.71
C LEU A 7 6.29 -9.80 -1.80
N ASP A 8 5.91 -10.09 -3.04
CA ASP A 8 6.83 -10.14 -4.18
C ASP A 8 7.40 -8.74 -4.49
N ALA A 9 6.58 -7.69 -4.39
CA ALA A 9 7.04 -6.31 -4.53
C ALA A 9 8.01 -5.92 -3.40
N TYR A 10 7.68 -6.27 -2.15
CA TYR A 10 8.54 -6.05 -0.99
C TYR A 10 9.87 -6.82 -1.11
N ASP A 11 9.81 -8.12 -1.44
CA ASP A 11 10.98 -8.99 -1.58
C ASP A 11 11.85 -8.57 -2.80
N SER A 12 11.27 -7.88 -3.78
CA SER A 12 12.00 -7.26 -4.90
C SER A 12 12.67 -5.92 -4.53
N GLY A 13 12.46 -5.41 -3.32
CA GLY A 13 13.06 -4.16 -2.84
C GLY A 13 12.32 -2.90 -3.28
N ALA A 14 11.03 -2.98 -3.60
CA ALA A 14 10.21 -1.78 -3.78
C ALA A 14 9.99 -1.06 -2.44
N ASP A 15 9.87 0.26 -2.47
CA ASP A 15 9.55 1.06 -1.27
C ASP A 15 8.04 1.04 -0.94
N PHE A 16 7.20 1.05 -1.99
CA PHE A 16 5.75 1.02 -1.90
C PHE A 16 5.14 0.55 -3.23
N MET A 17 3.85 0.23 -3.22
CA MET A 17 3.09 -0.12 -4.43
C MET A 17 2.08 0.97 -4.78
N VAL A 18 1.89 1.25 -6.06
CA VAL A 18 0.83 2.15 -6.55
C VAL A 18 -0.25 1.35 -7.24
N VAL A 19 -1.51 1.62 -6.90
CA VAL A 19 -2.68 0.95 -7.49
C VAL A 19 -3.63 1.96 -8.13
N ASN A 20 -4.20 1.58 -9.26
CA ASN A 20 -5.06 2.46 -10.05
C ASN A 20 -6.54 2.37 -9.65
N GLN A 21 -7.02 1.18 -9.28
CA GLN A 21 -8.45 0.97 -9.00
C GLN A 21 -8.72 1.01 -7.50
N ALA A 22 -9.82 1.66 -7.11
CA ALA A 22 -10.24 1.75 -5.71
C ALA A 22 -10.46 0.37 -5.06
N LYS A 23 -10.93 -0.62 -5.83
CA LYS A 23 -11.09 -2.01 -5.36
C LYS A 23 -9.75 -2.67 -4.99
N ASP A 24 -8.70 -2.35 -5.72
CA ASP A 24 -7.36 -2.91 -5.48
C ASP A 24 -6.76 -2.24 -4.25
N PHE A 25 -6.93 -0.92 -4.12
CA PHE A 25 -6.56 -0.18 -2.91
C PHE A 25 -7.24 -0.76 -1.66
N TYR A 26 -8.56 -0.96 -1.71
CA TYR A 26 -9.30 -1.58 -0.61
C TYR A 26 -8.79 -2.98 -0.26
N MET A 27 -8.47 -3.80 -1.27
CA MET A 27 -7.94 -5.15 -1.06
C MET A 27 -6.57 -5.12 -0.37
N PHE A 28 -5.68 -4.23 -0.81
CA PHE A 28 -4.29 -4.26 -0.37
C PHE A 28 -4.02 -3.44 0.90
N ASP A 29 -4.70 -2.30 1.07
CA ASP A 29 -4.58 -1.46 2.26
C ASP A 29 -5.59 -1.91 3.33
N THR A 30 -6.89 -1.74 3.07
CA THR A 30 -7.95 -1.96 4.08
C THR A 30 -8.08 -3.43 4.52
N CYS A 31 -7.82 -4.38 3.60
CA CYS A 31 -7.82 -5.81 3.94
C CYS A 31 -6.44 -6.36 4.32
N SER A 32 -5.41 -5.52 4.48
CA SER A 32 -4.01 -5.92 4.75
C SER A 32 -3.87 -6.92 5.90
N LYS A 33 -4.55 -6.70 7.03
CA LYS A 33 -4.53 -7.62 8.19
C LYS A 33 -4.97 -9.04 7.84
N LYS A 34 -6.01 -9.18 7.01
CA LYS A 34 -6.49 -10.50 6.54
C LYS A 34 -5.50 -11.13 5.56
N LEU A 35 -4.87 -10.32 4.72
CA LEU A 35 -3.84 -10.79 3.79
C LEU A 35 -2.59 -11.29 4.54
N MET A 36 -2.16 -10.59 5.58
CA MET A 36 -1.04 -11.02 6.44
C MET A 36 -1.38 -12.33 7.17
N GLN A 37 -2.59 -12.44 7.75
CA GLN A 37 -3.05 -13.68 8.39
C GLN A 37 -3.10 -14.87 7.42
N SER A 38 -3.61 -14.67 6.20
CA SER A 38 -3.71 -15.75 5.20
C SER A 38 -2.37 -16.16 4.60
N SER A 39 -1.39 -15.26 4.54
CA SER A 39 -0.04 -15.57 4.05
C SER A 39 0.94 -16.03 5.13
N GLY A 40 0.64 -15.75 6.41
CA GLY A 40 1.55 -16.01 7.52
C GLY A 40 2.78 -15.10 7.53
N ARG A 41 2.77 -13.99 6.77
CA ARG A 41 3.85 -13.01 6.70
C ARG A 41 3.30 -11.61 6.94
N GLU A 42 4.04 -10.82 7.71
CA GLU A 42 3.77 -9.40 7.92
C GLU A 42 4.29 -8.57 6.73
N PHE A 43 3.56 -7.52 6.34
CA PHE A 43 3.99 -6.56 5.32
C PHE A 43 4.97 -5.51 5.86
N LYS A 44 5.24 -5.52 7.16
CA LYS A 44 6.20 -4.64 7.86
C LYS A 44 5.90 -3.15 7.61
N ASP A 45 6.83 -2.44 7.00
CA ASP A 45 6.80 -1.03 6.65
C ASP A 45 6.37 -0.75 5.21
N PHE A 46 5.96 -1.79 4.47
CA PHE A 46 5.46 -1.65 3.11
C PHE A 46 4.02 -1.14 3.11
N TYR A 47 3.74 -0.17 2.23
CA TYR A 47 2.42 0.46 2.11
C TYR A 47 2.02 0.62 0.64
N VAL A 48 0.76 1.00 0.43
CA VAL A 48 0.16 1.13 -0.89
C VAL A 48 -0.39 2.53 -1.07
N LEU A 49 -0.19 3.12 -2.24
CA LEU A 49 -0.76 4.41 -2.61
C LEU A 49 -1.78 4.21 -3.72
N SER A 50 -2.87 4.99 -3.68
CA SER A 50 -3.68 5.18 -4.88
C SER A 50 -2.91 6.00 -5.91
N TYR A 51 -3.25 5.81 -7.18
CA TYR A 51 -2.69 6.60 -8.29
C TYR A 51 -2.83 8.12 -8.06
N PHE A 52 -3.97 8.57 -7.50
CA PHE A 52 -4.20 9.99 -7.23
C PHE A 52 -3.35 10.55 -6.09
N GLU A 53 -3.13 9.77 -5.02
CA GLU A 53 -2.21 10.16 -3.94
C GLU A 53 -0.78 10.27 -4.47
N PHE A 54 -0.35 9.30 -5.29
CA PHE A 54 0.97 9.34 -5.91
C PHE A 54 1.16 10.56 -6.81
N LEU A 55 0.17 10.89 -7.66
CA LEU A 55 0.20 12.12 -8.47
C LEU A 55 0.27 13.39 -7.61
N SER A 56 -0.47 13.42 -6.50
CA SER A 56 -0.46 14.56 -5.57
C SER A 56 0.93 14.73 -4.96
N LEU A 57 1.59 13.63 -4.56
CA LEU A 57 2.95 13.64 -4.02
C LEU A 57 3.97 14.15 -5.04
N ILE A 58 3.88 13.72 -6.30
CA ILE A 58 4.74 14.23 -7.40
C ILE A 58 4.60 15.75 -7.55
N GLN A 59 3.42 16.29 -7.32
CA GLN A 59 3.15 17.73 -7.37
C GLN A 59 3.55 18.48 -6.08
N GLY A 60 4.11 17.79 -5.09
CA GLY A 60 4.46 18.37 -3.79
C GLY A 60 3.26 18.60 -2.86
N ILE A 61 2.09 18.01 -3.17
CA ILE A 61 0.86 18.16 -2.40
C ILE A 61 0.74 16.98 -1.42
N LYS A 62 0.78 17.27 -0.12
CA LYS A 62 0.53 16.25 0.91
C LYS A 62 -0.97 16.03 1.07
N ASN A 63 -1.48 14.98 0.41
CA ASN A 63 -2.90 14.64 0.46
C ASN A 63 -3.28 14.16 1.88
N PRO A 64 -4.30 14.76 2.54
CA PRO A 64 -4.73 14.34 3.88
C PRO A 64 -5.16 12.86 3.97
N SER A 65 -5.60 12.27 2.85
CA SER A 65 -6.01 10.86 2.79
C SER A 65 -4.89 9.88 3.16
N LEU A 66 -3.62 10.26 3.02
CA LEU A 66 -2.46 9.45 3.42
C LEU A 66 -2.48 9.07 4.92
N GLN A 67 -3.17 9.84 5.76
CA GLN A 67 -3.31 9.56 7.20
C GLN A 67 -4.36 8.48 7.50
N ASN A 68 -5.20 8.14 6.53
CA ASN A 68 -6.33 7.22 6.70
C ASN A 68 -5.99 5.77 6.30
N HIS A 69 -4.75 5.50 5.89
CA HIS A 69 -4.31 4.17 5.46
C HIS A 69 -4.22 3.22 6.65
N ASP A 70 -4.61 1.96 6.44
CA ASP A 70 -4.37 0.90 7.40
C ASP A 70 -2.88 0.50 7.44
N LEU A 71 -2.23 0.51 6.28
CA LEU A 71 -0.77 0.41 6.14
C LEU A 71 -0.15 1.80 6.27
N LYS A 72 0.60 2.04 7.34
CA LYS A 72 1.15 3.37 7.62
C LYS A 72 2.14 3.82 6.54
N VAL A 73 1.80 4.92 5.87
CA VAL A 73 2.68 5.60 4.91
C VAL A 73 3.88 6.21 5.62
N SER A 74 5.11 5.87 5.19
CA SER A 74 6.37 6.30 5.81
C SER A 74 7.21 7.28 4.98
N LEU A 75 6.77 7.63 3.75
CA LEU A 75 7.53 8.47 2.82
C LEU A 75 7.73 9.95 3.24
N ILE A 76 7.22 10.37 4.41
CA ILE A 76 7.16 11.79 4.83
C ILE A 76 7.48 11.96 6.31
#